data_AF-A0A833QZU2-F1
#
_entry.id   AF-A0A833QZU2-F1
#
_cell.length_a   1.000
_cell.length_b   1.000
_cell.length_c   1.000
_cell.angle_alpha   90.00
_cell.angle_beta   90.00
_cell.angle_gamma   90.00
#
_symmetry.space_group_name_H-M   'P 1'
#
loop_
_entity.id
_entity.type
_entity.pdbx_description
1 polymer ?
#
loop_
_entity_poly.entity_id
_entity_poly.type
_entity_poly.pdbx_seq_one_letter_code
_entity_poly.pdbx_strand_id
1 'polypeptide(L)'
;MGSSNSEFLQKLDSVVDILKEKNDYVKVHRKSLLRNDTLYKYTLETTLYPREHECLREIRLATEQHPLVLMAASPDEVQLLQMLLKVMNAKTTIEVGVFTGYSLLATALALPDDGKALHEMLEAEVL
;
A
#
# COMPACT_ATOMS: atom_id res chain seq x y z
N MET A 1 10.27 -50.69 -18.90
CA MET A 1 9.46 -50.08 -17.81
C MET A 1 10.20 -48.84 -17.32
N GLY A 2 9.92 -47.66 -17.88
CA GLY A 2 10.68 -46.43 -17.54
C GLY A 2 9.88 -45.13 -17.70
N SER A 3 8.58 -45.22 -18.03
CA SER A 3 7.74 -44.04 -18.30
C SER A 3 7.13 -43.40 -17.05
N SER A 4 6.93 -44.17 -15.98
CA SER A 4 6.13 -43.72 -14.83
C SER A 4 6.80 -42.64 -13.97
N ASN A 5 8.14 -42.65 -13.87
CA ASN A 5 8.87 -41.63 -13.10
C ASN A 5 8.98 -40.30 -13.86
N SER A 6 9.10 -40.35 -15.19
CA SER A 6 9.18 -39.14 -16.02
C SER A 6 7.89 -38.34 -15.98
N GLU A 7 6.74 -39.02 -15.99
CA GLU A 7 5.43 -38.36 -15.95
C GLU A 7 5.15 -37.73 -14.57
N PHE A 8 5.58 -38.39 -13.49
CA PHE A 8 5.46 -37.85 -12.14
C PHE A 8 6.31 -36.59 -11.93
N LEU A 9 7.55 -36.60 -12.42
CA LEU A 9 8.45 -35.45 -12.34
C LEU A 9 7.92 -34.26 -13.17
N GLN A 10 7.37 -34.49 -14.36
CA GLN A 10 6.73 -33.43 -15.14
C GLN A 10 5.52 -32.80 -14.42
N LYS A 11 4.72 -33.60 -13.71
CA LYS A 11 3.61 -33.08 -12.90
C LYS A 11 4.11 -32.27 -11.72
N LEU A 12 5.20 -32.68 -11.08
CA LEU A 12 5.85 -31.91 -10.00
C LEU A 12 6.40 -30.57 -10.50
N ASP A 13 7.10 -30.57 -11.65
CA ASP A 13 7.61 -29.33 -12.25
C ASP A 13 6.46 -28.37 -12.60
N SER A 14 5.36 -28.90 -13.13
CA SER A 14 4.15 -28.10 -13.42
C SER A 14 3.53 -27.51 -12.14
N VAL A 15 3.47 -28.28 -11.04
CA VAL A 15 2.98 -27.78 -9.74
C VAL A 15 3.92 -26.71 -9.18
N VAL A 16 5.24 -26.93 -9.27
CA VAL A 16 6.25 -25.96 -8.84
C VAL A 16 6.14 -24.66 -9.65
N ASP A 17 5.90 -24.74 -10.95
CA ASP A 17 5.74 -23.56 -11.80
C ASP A 17 4.41 -22.84 -11.54
N ILE A 18 3.31 -23.55 -11.28
CA ILE A 18 2.05 -22.93 -10.81
C ILE A 18 2.25 -22.25 -9.45
N LEU A 19 3.03 -22.84 -8.55
CA LEU A 19 3.34 -22.24 -7.25
C LEU A 19 4.25 -21.03 -7.40
N LYS A 20 5.23 -21.04 -8.31
CA LYS A 20 6.03 -19.86 -8.66
C LYS A 20 5.19 -18.77 -9.30
N GLU A 21 4.26 -19.12 -10.19
CA GLU A 21 3.36 -18.17 -10.86
C GLU A 21 2.40 -17.52 -9.85
N LYS A 22 1.83 -18.31 -8.92
CA LYS A 22 1.06 -17.78 -7.76
C LYS A 22 1.91 -16.92 -6.82
N ASN A 23 3.19 -17.23 -6.65
CA ASN A 23 4.12 -16.40 -5.89
C ASN A 23 4.51 -15.14 -6.67
N ASP A 24 4.52 -15.19 -8.00
CA ASP A 24 4.64 -14.03 -8.89
C ASP A 24 3.35 -13.19 -8.91
N TYR A 25 2.16 -13.75 -8.70
CA TYR A 25 0.95 -12.95 -8.44
C TYR A 25 1.10 -12.08 -7.17
N VAL A 26 1.78 -12.58 -6.14
CA VAL A 26 2.17 -11.80 -4.95
C VAL A 26 3.31 -10.80 -5.28
N LYS A 27 4.12 -11.09 -6.29
CA LYS A 27 5.28 -10.29 -6.73
C LYS A 27 4.95 -9.22 -7.79
N VAL A 28 3.78 -9.29 -8.43
CA VAL A 28 3.36 -8.44 -9.58
C VAL A 28 2.56 -7.19 -9.16
N HIS A 29 2.54 -6.82 -7.88
CA HIS A 29 1.98 -5.51 -7.51
C HIS A 29 2.97 -4.40 -7.85
N ARG A 30 2.86 -3.86 -9.08
CA ARG A 30 3.36 -2.50 -9.34
C ARG A 30 2.69 -1.60 -8.31
N LYS A 31 3.49 -0.87 -7.52
CA LYS A 31 3.00 0.14 -6.56
C LYS A 31 2.33 1.34 -7.24
N SER A 32 2.10 1.28 -8.56
CA SER A 32 1.75 2.43 -9.38
C SER A 32 1.04 2.04 -10.68
N LEU A 33 0.12 2.91 -11.10
CA LEU A 33 -0.55 2.87 -12.40
C LEU A 33 0.30 3.48 -13.53
N LEU A 34 1.50 3.99 -13.23
CA LEU A 34 2.39 4.59 -14.22
C LEU A 34 3.00 3.55 -15.15
N ARG A 35 3.52 4.02 -16.28
CA ARG A 35 4.08 3.16 -17.34
C ARG A 35 5.23 2.27 -16.86
N ASN A 36 6.05 2.74 -15.93
CA ASN A 36 7.17 1.98 -15.36
C ASN A 36 7.55 2.48 -13.97
N ASP A 37 8.29 1.66 -13.24
CA ASP A 37 8.72 1.94 -11.86
C ASP A 37 9.71 3.10 -11.77
N THR A 38 10.49 3.35 -12.82
CA THR A 38 11.45 4.47 -12.85
C THR A 38 10.73 5.81 -12.78
N LEU A 39 9.63 5.97 -13.51
CA LEU A 39 8.78 7.16 -13.45
C LEU A 39 8.13 7.30 -12.08
N TYR A 40 7.67 6.19 -11.50
CA TYR A 40 7.08 6.22 -10.16
C TYR A 40 8.11 6.65 -9.10
N LYS A 41 9.29 6.04 -9.09
CA LYS A 41 10.39 6.41 -8.20
C LYS A 41 10.79 7.87 -8.37
N TYR A 42 10.93 8.33 -9.61
CA TYR A 42 11.23 9.73 -9.91
C TYR A 42 10.21 10.67 -9.28
N THR A 43 8.91 10.40 -9.44
CA THR A 43 7.85 11.21 -8.81
C THR A 43 8.01 11.23 -7.28
N LEU A 44 8.17 10.06 -6.66
CA LEU A 44 8.29 9.96 -5.21
C LEU A 44 9.52 10.72 -4.68
N GLU A 45 10.68 10.53 -5.30
CA GLU A 45 11.94 11.13 -4.87
C GLU A 45 11.99 12.65 -5.10
N THR A 46 11.35 13.16 -6.15
CA THR A 46 11.43 14.58 -6.51
C THR A 46 10.30 15.43 -5.94
N THR A 47 9.08 14.90 -5.83
CA THR A 47 7.92 15.70 -5.41
C THR A 47 7.37 15.32 -4.04
N LEU A 48 7.59 14.09 -3.59
CA LEU A 48 6.91 13.54 -2.43
C LEU A 48 7.79 13.45 -1.19
N TYR A 49 8.81 12.60 -1.20
CA TYR A 49 9.66 12.34 -0.05
C TYR A 49 10.33 13.59 0.54
N PRO A 50 10.74 14.61 -0.25
CA PRO A 50 11.27 15.86 0.30
C PRO A 50 10.25 16.67 1.11
N ARG A 51 8.95 16.38 0.99
CA ARG A 51 7.84 17.09 1.63
C ARG A 51 7.03 16.21 2.59
N GLU A 52 7.39 14.93 2.73
CA GLU A 52 6.68 13.99 3.58
C GLU A 52 6.90 14.33 5.06
N HIS A 53 5.82 14.38 5.83
CA HIS A 53 5.90 14.59 7.28
C HIS A 53 6.58 13.38 7.95
N GLU A 54 7.38 13.61 9.00
CA GLU A 54 8.15 12.55 9.67
C GLU A 54 7.25 11.41 10.17
N CYS A 55 6.15 11.72 10.86
CA CYS A 55 5.18 10.70 11.30
C CYS A 55 4.59 9.87 10.15
N LEU A 56 4.39 10.46 8.96
CA LEU A 56 3.91 9.74 7.77
C LEU A 56 4.99 8.78 7.24
N ARG A 57 6.25 9.22 7.25
CA ARG A 57 7.37 8.35 6.91
C ARG A 57 7.48 7.18 7.88
N GLU A 58 7.39 7.44 9.18
CA GLU A 58 7.50 6.41 10.22
C GLU A 58 6.42 5.34 10.08
N ILE A 59 5.15 5.74 9.99
CA ILE A 59 4.04 4.78 9.87
C ILE A 59 4.12 4.01 8.55
N ARG A 60 4.59 4.64 7.46
CA ARG A 60 4.81 3.96 6.18
C ARG A 60 5.88 2.89 6.30
N LEU A 61 7.04 3.21 6.89
CA LEU A 61 8.12 2.25 7.08
C LEU A 61 7.73 1.11 8.03
N ALA A 62 6.91 1.40 9.06
CA ALA A 62 6.33 0.38 9.93
C ALA A 62 5.35 -0.53 9.16
N THR A 63 4.47 0.07 8.35
CA THR A 63 3.49 -0.65 7.52
C THR A 63 4.15 -1.53 6.46
N GLU A 64 5.31 -1.12 5.94
CA GLU A 64 6.09 -1.90 4.97
C GLU A 64 6.53 -3.28 5.51
N GLN A 65 6.57 -3.46 6.84
CA GLN A 65 6.89 -4.73 7.48
C GLN A 65 5.65 -5.63 7.72
N HIS A 66 4.45 -5.11 7.50
CA HIS A 66 3.20 -5.82 7.78
C HIS A 66 2.89 -6.88 6.70
N PRO A 67 2.44 -8.10 7.04
CA PRO A 67 2.11 -9.14 6.05
C PRO A 67 1.05 -8.71 5.02
N LEU A 68 0.15 -7.81 5.43
CA LEU A 68 -0.91 -7.23 4.58
C LEU A 68 -0.54 -5.85 4.02
N VAL A 69 0.75 -5.52 3.86
CA VAL A 69 1.24 -4.22 3.33
C VAL A 69 0.55 -3.78 2.03
N LEU A 70 0.04 -4.72 1.23
CA LEU A 70 -0.70 -4.44 0.00
C LEU A 70 -2.01 -3.65 0.23
N MET A 71 -2.53 -3.61 1.46
CA MET A 71 -3.69 -2.82 1.84
C MET A 71 -3.36 -1.35 2.11
N ALA A 72 -2.08 -0.99 2.23
CA ALA A 72 -1.67 0.36 2.53
C ALA A 72 -1.92 1.30 1.34
N ALA A 73 -2.45 2.50 1.64
CA ALA A 73 -2.49 3.59 0.68
C ALA A 73 -1.07 3.93 0.20
N SER A 74 -0.92 4.29 -1.08
CA SER A 74 0.38 4.66 -1.62
C SER A 74 0.78 6.08 -1.14
N PRO A 75 2.09 6.41 -1.07
CA PRO A 75 2.51 7.74 -0.62
C PRO A 75 1.91 8.86 -1.48
N ASP A 76 1.87 8.67 -2.80
CA ASP A 76 1.33 9.62 -3.78
C ASP A 76 -0.18 9.81 -3.66
N GLU A 77 -0.93 8.75 -3.35
CA GLU A 77 -2.35 8.84 -3.00
C GLU A 77 -2.55 9.67 -1.73
N VAL A 78 -1.74 9.42 -0.70
CA VAL A 78 -1.77 10.18 0.55
C VAL A 78 -1.45 11.66 0.33
N GLN A 79 -0.45 11.99 -0.49
CA GLN A 79 -0.14 13.38 -0.84
C GLN A 79 -1.32 14.07 -1.55
N LEU A 80 -1.97 13.36 -2.49
CA LEU A 80 -3.16 13.87 -3.17
C LEU A 80 -4.31 14.10 -2.19
N LEU A 81 -4.57 13.15 -1.28
CA LEU A 81 -5.61 13.25 -0.27
C LEU A 81 -5.41 14.50 0.61
N GLN A 82 -4.19 14.73 1.10
CA GLN A 82 -3.89 15.93 1.90
C GLN A 82 -4.11 17.22 1.12
N MET A 83 -3.75 17.25 -0.16
CA MET A 83 -4.01 18.40 -1.03
C MET A 83 -5.51 18.65 -1.18
N LEU A 84 -6.30 17.60 -1.44
CA LEU A 84 -7.75 17.70 -1.58
C LEU A 84 -8.41 18.23 -0.31
N LEU A 85 -8.07 17.67 0.85
CA LEU A 85 -8.60 18.12 2.14
C LEU A 85 -8.34 19.61 2.41
N LYS A 86 -7.12 20.07 2.10
CA LYS A 86 -6.73 21.48 2.23
C LYS A 86 -7.47 22.39 1.27
N VAL A 87 -7.57 22.01 -0.01
CA VAL A 87 -8.30 22.80 -1.03
C VAL A 87 -9.80 22.89 -0.72
N MET A 88 -10.38 21.81 -0.17
CA MET A 88 -11.79 21.77 0.24
C MET A 88 -12.05 22.51 1.57
N ASN A 89 -11.01 22.93 2.29
CA ASN A 89 -11.11 23.44 3.66
C ASN A 89 -11.92 22.48 4.56
N ALA A 90 -11.60 21.19 4.48
CA ALA A 90 -12.28 20.15 5.23
C ALA A 90 -12.10 20.37 6.75
N LYS A 91 -13.18 20.16 7.51
CA LYS A 91 -13.17 20.23 8.99
C LYS A 91 -13.59 18.92 9.65
N THR A 92 -14.47 18.17 9.01
CA THR A 92 -14.93 16.87 9.49
C THR A 92 -14.81 15.86 8.36
N THR A 93 -14.15 14.74 8.63
CA THR A 93 -13.99 13.63 7.69
C THR A 93 -14.48 12.33 8.31
N ILE A 94 -14.80 11.37 7.43
CA ILE A 94 -15.07 9.98 7.81
C ILE A 94 -14.18 9.08 6.95
N GLU A 95 -13.46 8.16 7.58
CA GLU A 95 -12.66 7.14 6.92
C GLU A 95 -13.19 5.76 7.26
N VAL A 96 -13.56 4.99 6.24
CA VAL A 96 -14.03 3.60 6.37
C VAL A 96 -12.93 2.70 5.82
N GLY A 97 -12.29 1.93 6.69
CA GLY A 97 -11.11 1.13 6.37
C GLY A 97 -9.81 1.88 6.68
N VAL A 98 -9.31 1.71 7.90
CA VAL A 98 -8.12 2.43 8.43
C VAL A 98 -6.82 1.67 8.23
N PHE A 99 -6.87 0.33 8.30
CA PHE A 99 -5.68 -0.54 8.31
C PHE A 99 -4.64 -0.05 9.35
N THR A 100 -3.39 0.19 8.96
CA THR A 100 -2.34 0.72 9.86
C THR A 100 -2.49 2.21 10.15
N GLY A 101 -3.39 2.92 9.46
CA GLY A 101 -3.70 4.33 9.70
C GLY A 101 -2.88 5.34 8.89
N TYR A 102 -2.22 4.94 7.80
CA TYR A 102 -1.42 5.87 6.99
C TYR A 102 -2.26 7.00 6.37
N SER A 103 -3.39 6.67 5.75
CA SER A 103 -4.38 7.63 5.22
C SER A 103 -5.05 8.45 6.32
N LEU A 104 -5.43 7.80 7.44
CA LEU A 104 -6.04 8.47 8.58
C LEU A 104 -5.12 9.51 9.22
N LEU A 105 -3.83 9.18 9.38
CA LEU A 105 -2.82 10.12 9.89
C LEU A 105 -2.64 11.30 8.92
N ALA A 106 -2.59 11.03 7.62
CA ALA A 106 -2.47 12.07 6.62
C ALA A 106 -3.67 13.02 6.65
N THR A 107 -4.87 12.47 6.81
CA THR A 107 -6.12 13.21 6.99
C THR A 107 -6.03 14.11 8.21
N ALA A 108 -5.66 13.57 9.38
CA ALA A 108 -5.52 14.34 10.61
C ALA A 108 -4.51 15.50 10.48
N LEU A 109 -3.37 15.28 9.82
CA LEU A 109 -2.34 16.30 9.56
C LEU A 109 -2.78 17.38 8.57
N ALA A 110 -3.82 17.14 7.77
CA ALA A 110 -4.33 18.09 6.78
C ALA A 110 -5.50 18.93 7.28
N LEU A 111 -6.20 18.47 8.33
CA LEU A 111 -7.29 19.21 8.97
C LEU A 111 -6.74 20.36 9.83
N PRO A 112 -7.55 21.41 10.08
CA PRO A 112 -7.21 22.43 11.07
C PRO A 112 -7.21 21.83 12.50
N ASP A 113 -6.66 22.56 13.47
CA ASP A 113 -6.55 22.11 14.88
C ASP A 113 -7.92 21.76 15.51
N ASP A 114 -9.01 22.38 15.05
CA ASP A 114 -10.39 22.09 15.48
C ASP A 114 -11.07 20.98 14.68
N GLY A 115 -10.36 20.34 13.76
CA GLY A 115 -10.84 19.32 12.85
C GLY A 115 -11.14 17.98 13.53
N LYS A 116 -12.01 17.19 12.91
CA LYS A 116 -12.44 15.87 13.42
C LYS A 116 -12.33 14.82 12.32
N ALA A 117 -11.50 13.80 12.56
CA ALA A 117 -11.42 12.61 11.72
C ALA A 117 -12.16 11.45 12.41
N LEU A 118 -13.38 11.18 11.95
CA LEU A 118 -14.12 9.99 12.37
C LEU A 118 -13.59 8.79 11.57
N HIS A 119 -13.47 7.64 12.21
CA HIS A 119 -12.96 6.46 11.54
C HIS A 119 -13.67 5.20 12.00
N GLU A 120 -13.81 4.25 11.09
CA GLU A 120 -14.33 2.92 11.37
C GLU A 120 -13.40 1.86 10.78
N MET A 121 -13.06 0.87 11.60
CA MET A 121 -12.14 -0.20 11.26
C MET A 121 -12.88 -1.53 11.41
N LEU A 122 -12.90 -2.33 10.34
CA LEU A 122 -13.65 -3.59 10.27
C LEU A 122 -12.89 -4.79 10.86
N GLU A 123 -11.58 -4.67 11.08
CA GLU A 123 -10.74 -5.71 11.72
C GLU A 123 -9.93 -5.10 12.87
N ALA A 124 -9.90 -5.74 14.04
CA ALA A 124 -9.40 -5.14 15.28
C ALA A 124 -7.89 -5.36 15.55
N GLU A 125 -7.17 -6.09 14.71
CA GLU A 125 -5.75 -6.44 14.95
C GLU A 125 -4.92 -6.16 13.70
N VAL A 126 -4.14 -5.08 13.73
CA VAL A 126 -3.17 -4.70 12.68
C VAL A 126 -1.78 -4.41 13.28
N LEU A 127 -1.57 -4.75 14.56
CA LEU A 127 -0.29 -4.67 15.26
C LEU A 127 0.12 -6.03 15.85
#